data_AF-S7QEM9-F1
#
_entry.id   AF-S7QEM9-F1
#
_cell.length_a   1.000
_cell.length_b   1.000
_cell.length_c   1.000
_cell.angle_alpha   90.00
_cell.angle_beta   90.00
_cell.angle_gamma   90.00
#
_symmetry.space_group_name_H-M   'P 1'
#
loop_
_entity.id
_entity.type
_entity.pdbx_description
1 polymer ?
#
loop_
_entity_poly.entity_id
_entity_poly.type
_entity_poly.pdbx_seq_one_letter_code
_entity_poly.pdbx_strand_id
1 'polypeptide(L)'
;VLQVPYESPYWYQRALLSTELAEVFAQAPLAPNSVAHAHIREAYARATGKATPSSGSRATDKKRMPGEEDDCPICYENMHKEDPKKLTFCEGCGNGLHLECFQQCALVWARGKAKPTCVFCRSEWVVAGGVKVGSSGGYINLASAAGLSPQRDTSSYYHGPRRGQRYYGYQDYGDLF
;
A
#
# COMPACT_ATOMS: atom_id res chain seq x y z
N VAL A 1 6.58 -25.69 9.51
CA VAL A 1 7.59 -26.74 9.82
C VAL A 1 7.70 -27.64 8.60
N LEU A 2 8.90 -28.07 8.20
CA LEU A 2 9.28 -28.50 6.83
C LEU A 2 8.58 -29.74 6.23
N GLN A 3 7.63 -30.37 6.94
CA GLN A 3 6.83 -31.54 6.49
C GLN A 3 7.65 -32.66 5.84
N VAL A 4 8.81 -33.00 6.41
CA VAL A 4 9.62 -34.13 5.96
C VAL A 4 8.83 -35.44 6.15
N PRO A 5 8.81 -36.37 5.18
CA PRO A 5 8.10 -37.64 5.33
C PRO A 5 8.76 -38.54 6.39
N TYR A 6 7.96 -39.34 7.08
CA TYR A 6 8.41 -40.21 8.18
C TYR A 6 9.39 -41.30 7.71
N GLU A 7 9.27 -41.73 6.45
CA GLU A 7 10.16 -42.73 5.84
C GLU A 7 11.55 -42.16 5.48
N SER A 8 11.75 -40.84 5.59
CA SER A 8 13.03 -40.25 5.23
C SER A 8 14.13 -40.59 6.24
N PRO A 9 15.36 -40.86 5.77
CA PRO A 9 16.49 -41.15 6.66
C PRO A 9 16.94 -39.91 7.47
N TYR A 10 16.53 -38.70 7.06
CA TYR A 10 16.89 -37.44 7.69
C TYR A 10 16.34 -37.27 9.12
N TRP A 11 15.30 -38.03 9.48
CA TRP A 11 14.64 -37.90 10.79
C TRP A 11 15.54 -38.30 11.97
N TYR A 12 16.45 -39.25 11.74
CA TYR A 12 17.28 -39.87 12.78
C TYR A 12 18.73 -39.36 12.78
N GLN A 13 19.09 -38.50 11.83
CA GLN A 13 20.43 -37.94 11.72
C GLN A 13 20.60 -36.77 12.72
N ARG A 14 21.76 -36.73 13.41
CA ARG A 14 22.09 -35.65 14.37
C ARG A 14 22.59 -34.38 13.68
N ALA A 15 23.08 -34.50 12.44
CA ALA A 15 23.54 -33.39 11.62
C ALA A 15 23.26 -33.72 10.15
N LEU A 16 22.87 -32.71 9.38
CA LEU A 16 22.63 -32.80 7.94
C LEU A 16 23.81 -32.21 7.18
N LEU A 17 24.22 -32.88 6.10
CA LEU A 17 25.11 -32.28 5.12
C LEU A 17 24.39 -31.16 4.36
N SER A 18 25.16 -30.25 3.74
CA SER A 18 24.59 -29.13 2.97
C SER A 18 23.71 -29.60 1.80
N THR A 19 24.05 -30.73 1.18
CA THR A 19 23.26 -31.35 0.11
C THR A 19 21.94 -31.92 0.63
N GLU A 20 21.98 -32.64 1.74
CA GLU A 20 20.79 -33.23 2.38
C GLU A 20 19.83 -32.13 2.88
N LEU A 21 20.37 -31.07 3.47
CA LEU A 21 19.59 -29.91 3.89
C LEU A 21 18.96 -29.19 2.69
N ALA A 22 19.67 -29.07 1.57
CA ALA A 22 19.11 -28.50 0.35
C ALA A 22 17.97 -29.36 -0.22
N GLU A 23 18.10 -30.70 -0.18
CA GLU A 23 17.03 -31.63 -0.58
C GLU A 23 15.78 -31.46 0.30
N VAL A 24 15.95 -31.36 1.63
CA VAL A 24 14.86 -31.10 2.57
C VAL A 24 14.14 -29.79 2.26
N PHE A 25 14.88 -28.71 1.97
CA PHE A 25 14.26 -27.43 1.60
C PHE A 25 13.59 -27.45 0.23
N ALA A 26 14.11 -28.21 -0.73
CA ALA A 26 13.52 -28.34 -2.06
C ALA A 26 12.18 -29.10 -2.03
N GLN A 27 12.06 -30.10 -1.14
CA GLN A 27 10.84 -30.87 -0.95
C GLN A 27 9.86 -30.23 0.05
N ALA A 28 10.32 -29.27 0.86
CA ALA A 28 9.49 -28.61 1.83
C ALA A 28 8.34 -27.83 1.15
N PRO A 29 7.11 -27.95 1.65
CA PRO A 29 6.00 -27.16 1.15
C PRO A 29 6.29 -25.68 1.39
N LEU A 30 5.87 -24.85 0.43
CA LEU A 30 5.89 -23.41 0.58
C LEU A 30 5.17 -23.04 1.88
N ALA A 31 5.83 -22.28 2.75
CA ALA A 31 5.20 -21.82 3.96
C ALA A 31 3.90 -21.07 3.58
N PRO A 32 2.80 -21.21 4.33
CA PRO A 32 1.54 -20.55 4.01
C PRO A 32 1.69 -19.02 3.91
N ASN A 33 2.73 -18.45 4.55
CA ASN A 33 3.07 -17.03 4.50
C ASN A 33 4.33 -16.73 3.66
N SER A 34 4.82 -17.68 2.86
CA SER A 34 6.02 -17.51 2.02
C SER A 34 5.81 -16.52 0.88
N VAL A 35 4.57 -16.36 0.44
CA VAL A 35 4.20 -15.45 -0.64
C VAL A 35 3.51 -14.23 -0.06
N ALA A 36 4.06 -13.04 -0.33
CA ALA A 36 3.45 -11.79 0.07
C ALA A 36 2.05 -11.60 -0.53
N HIS A 37 1.22 -10.78 0.11
CA HIS A 37 -0.12 -10.49 -0.39
C HIS A 37 -0.08 -9.92 -1.82
N ALA A 38 -1.11 -10.19 -2.63
CA ALA A 38 -1.15 -9.85 -4.05
C ALA A 38 -0.80 -8.37 -4.34
N HIS A 39 -1.38 -7.44 -3.59
CA HIS A 39 -1.12 -6.00 -3.73
C HIS A 39 0.36 -5.61 -3.48
N ILE A 40 1.07 -6.31 -2.57
CA ILE A 40 2.49 -6.06 -2.30
C ILE A 40 3.36 -6.55 -3.47
N ARG A 41 3.01 -7.71 -4.04
CA ARG A 41 3.68 -8.26 -5.22
C ARG A 41 3.51 -7.35 -6.43
N GLU A 42 2.31 -6.82 -6.64
CA GLU A 42 2.03 -5.85 -7.70
C GLU A 42 2.78 -4.52 -7.49
N ALA A 43 2.86 -4.03 -6.25
CA ALA A 43 3.63 -2.82 -5.94
C ALA A 43 5.13 -3.02 -6.19
N TYR A 44 5.68 -4.19 -5.84
CA TYR A 44 7.07 -4.54 -6.13
C TYR A 44 7.34 -4.68 -7.64
N ALA A 45 6.46 -5.35 -8.38
CA ALA A 45 6.55 -5.49 -9.84
C ALA A 45 6.55 -4.13 -10.54
N ARG A 46 5.68 -3.20 -10.10
CA ARG A 46 5.65 -1.81 -10.56
C ARG A 46 6.95 -1.07 -10.23
N ALA A 47 7.48 -1.23 -9.02
CA ALA A 47 8.70 -0.54 -8.60
C ALA A 47 9.97 -1.06 -9.28
N THR A 48 10.02 -2.34 -9.67
CA THR A 48 11.18 -2.98 -10.30
C THR A 48 11.11 -2.99 -11.83
N GLY A 49 10.06 -2.44 -12.43
CA GLY A 49 9.85 -2.44 -13.88
C GLY A 49 9.59 -3.84 -14.47
N LYS A 50 9.36 -4.84 -13.61
CA LYS A 50 9.10 -6.23 -14.02
C LYS A 50 7.61 -6.38 -14.23
N ALA A 51 7.12 -6.04 -15.42
CA ALA A 51 5.71 -6.15 -15.77
C ALA A 51 5.22 -7.60 -15.61
N THR A 52 4.42 -7.88 -14.57
CA THR A 52 3.62 -9.10 -14.49
C THR A 52 2.37 -8.96 -15.34
N PRO A 53 2.01 -9.94 -16.19
CA PRO A 53 0.68 -10.01 -16.76
C PRO A 53 -0.31 -10.18 -15.61
N SER A 54 -1.25 -9.25 -15.50
CA SER A 54 -2.30 -9.21 -14.48
C SER A 54 -2.98 -10.56 -14.27
N SER A 55 -2.69 -11.22 -13.15
CA SER A 55 -3.55 -12.29 -12.63
C SER A 55 -4.49 -11.69 -11.59
N GLY A 56 -5.70 -11.32 -12.03
CA GLY A 56 -6.87 -11.59 -11.21
C GLY A 56 -7.38 -10.51 -10.25
N SER A 57 -7.16 -9.23 -10.52
CA SER A 57 -8.24 -8.27 -10.29
C SER A 57 -8.46 -7.51 -11.58
N ARG A 58 -9.70 -7.56 -12.06
CA ARG A 58 -10.16 -6.73 -13.17
C ARG A 58 -9.94 -5.26 -12.78
N ALA A 59 -8.75 -4.72 -13.05
CA ALA A 59 -8.58 -3.37 -13.54
C ALA A 59 -9.25 -3.32 -14.92
N THR A 60 -10.57 -3.53 -14.92
CA THR A 60 -11.41 -2.96 -15.95
C THR A 60 -11.10 -1.48 -15.93
N ASP A 61 -10.77 -0.95 -17.09
CA ASP A 61 -11.13 0.40 -17.51
C ASP A 61 -12.63 0.65 -17.23
N LYS A 62 -12.97 0.82 -15.95
CA LYS A 62 -14.34 0.87 -15.43
C LYS A 62 -14.81 2.32 -15.35
N LYS A 63 -14.26 3.20 -16.19
CA LYS A 63 -14.74 4.58 -16.29
C LYS A 63 -16.13 4.52 -16.89
N ARG A 64 -17.14 4.49 -16.02
CA ARG A 64 -18.55 4.55 -16.43
C ARG A 64 -18.83 6.01 -16.73
N MET A 65 -19.03 6.33 -18.01
CA MET A 65 -19.56 7.63 -18.38
C MET A 65 -20.94 7.79 -17.74
N PRO A 66 -21.24 8.95 -17.11
CA PRO A 66 -22.56 9.21 -16.54
C PRO A 66 -23.68 9.06 -17.58
N GLY A 67 -24.73 8.32 -17.24
CA GLY A 67 -25.95 8.20 -18.03
C GLY A 67 -26.94 9.35 -17.77
N GLU A 68 -28.11 9.31 -18.41
CA GLU A 68 -29.16 10.34 -18.29
C GLU A 68 -29.71 10.51 -16.86
N GLU A 69 -29.64 9.45 -16.06
CA GLU A 69 -30.12 9.42 -14.67
C GLU A 69 -28.99 9.61 -13.63
N ASP A 70 -27.73 9.78 -14.09
CA ASP A 70 -26.56 9.87 -13.20
C ASP A 70 -26.25 11.35 -12.88
N ASP A 71 -26.77 11.84 -11.75
CA ASP A 71 -26.52 13.20 -11.25
C ASP A 71 -25.31 13.27 -10.29
N CYS A 72 -24.66 14.44 -10.24
CA CYS A 72 -23.55 14.68 -9.33
C CYS A 72 -24.06 14.82 -7.88
N PRO A 73 -23.62 13.99 -6.91
CA PRO A 73 -24.09 14.06 -5.52
C PRO A 73 -23.62 15.30 -4.75
N ILE A 74 -22.79 16.16 -5.37
CA ILE A 74 -22.25 17.38 -4.74
C ILE A 74 -23.08 18.59 -5.12
N CYS A 75 -23.31 18.83 -6.42
CA CYS A 75 -24.09 19.95 -6.91
C CYS A 75 -25.53 19.59 -7.30
N TYR A 76 -25.87 18.30 -7.35
CA TYR A 76 -27.16 17.79 -7.84
C TYR A 76 -27.49 18.20 -9.27
N GLU A 77 -26.46 18.46 -10.09
CA GLU A 77 -26.60 18.73 -11.52
C GLU A 77 -26.31 17.47 -12.33
N ASN A 78 -26.98 17.37 -13.49
CA ASN A 78 -26.87 16.22 -14.37
C ASN A 78 -25.53 16.22 -15.11
N MET A 79 -24.82 15.09 -15.09
CA MET A 79 -23.49 14.93 -15.69
C MET A 79 -23.53 14.31 -17.09
N HIS A 80 -24.73 14.06 -17.65
CA HIS A 80 -24.89 13.46 -18.95
C HIS A 80 -24.36 14.37 -20.07
N LYS A 81 -23.59 13.80 -21.01
CA LYS A 81 -22.96 14.48 -22.16
C LYS A 81 -21.93 15.56 -21.81
N GLU A 82 -21.48 15.63 -20.57
CA GLU A 82 -20.41 16.56 -20.22
C GLU A 82 -19.06 16.15 -20.81
N ASP A 83 -18.20 17.17 -21.01
CA ASP A 83 -16.86 16.96 -21.50
C ASP A 83 -16.09 16.02 -20.54
N PRO A 84 -15.47 14.93 -21.02
CA PRO A 84 -14.73 14.00 -20.17
C PRO A 84 -13.51 14.66 -19.48
N LYS A 85 -13.09 15.85 -19.94
CA LYS A 85 -12.05 16.66 -19.30
C LYS A 85 -12.53 17.36 -18.02
N LYS A 86 -13.83 17.59 -17.89
CA LYS A 86 -14.48 18.19 -16.71
C LYS A 86 -14.95 17.14 -15.72
N LEU A 87 -14.76 15.86 -16.02
CA LEU A 87 -15.11 14.74 -15.16
C LEU A 87 -13.87 14.09 -14.58
N THR A 88 -13.98 13.70 -13.32
CA THR A 88 -12.99 12.90 -12.59
C THR A 88 -13.63 11.60 -12.17
N PHE A 89 -12.91 10.49 -12.32
CA PHE A 89 -13.45 9.15 -12.07
C PHE A 89 -12.77 8.52 -10.87
N CYS A 90 -13.54 7.80 -10.06
CA CYS A 90 -13.00 7.01 -8.96
C CYS A 90 -12.36 5.71 -9.48
N GLU A 91 -11.13 5.39 -9.08
CA GLU A 91 -10.46 4.13 -9.44
C GLU A 91 -11.13 2.89 -8.82
N GLY A 92 -11.81 3.05 -7.68
CA GLY A 92 -12.48 1.96 -6.98
C GLY A 92 -13.83 1.57 -7.60
N CYS A 93 -14.77 2.52 -7.65
CA CYS A 93 -16.13 2.25 -8.14
C CYS A 93 -16.36 2.61 -9.62
N GLY A 94 -15.48 3.41 -10.24
CA GLY A 94 -15.60 3.79 -11.65
C GLY A 94 -16.59 4.91 -11.96
N ASN A 95 -17.32 5.42 -10.95
CA ASN A 95 -18.27 6.52 -11.12
C ASN A 95 -17.54 7.86 -11.32
N GLY A 96 -18.13 8.71 -12.16
CA GLY A 96 -17.67 10.07 -12.44
C GLY A 96 -18.26 11.13 -11.51
N LEU A 97 -17.51 12.20 -11.30
CA LEU A 97 -17.92 13.44 -10.63
C LEU A 97 -17.35 14.63 -11.42
N HIS A 98 -18.00 15.79 -11.35
CA HIS A 98 -17.38 17.02 -11.84
C HIS A 98 -16.03 17.27 -11.16
N LEU A 99 -15.04 17.67 -11.95
CA LEU A 99 -13.71 17.99 -11.52
C LEU A 99 -13.71 19.15 -10.52
N GLU A 100 -14.54 20.17 -10.75
CA GLU A 100 -14.69 21.32 -9.86
C GLU A 100 -15.30 20.92 -8.51
N CYS A 101 -16.37 20.13 -8.54
CA CYS A 101 -17.00 19.60 -7.34
C CYS A 101 -16.01 18.75 -6.51
N PHE A 102 -15.25 17.87 -7.19
CA PHE A 102 -14.22 17.07 -6.54
C PHE A 102 -13.13 17.95 -5.90
N GLN A 103 -12.66 18.99 -6.61
CA GLN A 103 -11.67 19.92 -6.08
C GLN A 103 -12.16 20.67 -4.84
N GLN A 104 -13.41 21.12 -4.82
CA GLN A 104 -13.99 21.77 -3.65
C GLN A 104 -14.02 20.82 -2.45
N CYS A 105 -14.47 19.58 -2.63
CA CYS A 105 -14.43 18.57 -1.58
C CYS A 105 -13.00 18.26 -1.11
N ALA A 106 -12.04 18.18 -2.04
CA ALA A 106 -10.63 17.98 -1.75
C ALA A 106 -10.05 19.09 -0.86
N LEU A 107 -10.40 20.34 -1.11
CA LEU A 107 -10.00 21.46 -0.26
C LEU A 107 -10.58 21.36 1.15
N VAL A 108 -11.83 20.91 1.29
CA VAL A 108 -12.48 20.70 2.60
C VAL A 108 -11.79 19.57 3.37
N TRP A 109 -11.52 18.44 2.73
CA TRP A 109 -10.79 17.33 3.36
C TRP A 109 -9.38 17.73 3.77
N ALA A 110 -8.66 18.48 2.92
CA ALA A 110 -7.33 18.98 3.23
C ALA A 110 -7.32 19.89 4.47
N ARG A 111 -8.31 20.79 4.61
CA ARG A 111 -8.48 21.62 5.83
C ARG A 111 -8.73 20.77 7.07
N GLY A 112 -9.49 19.69 6.93
CA GLY A 112 -9.74 18.70 7.99
C GLY A 112 -8.58 17.75 8.26
N LYS A 113 -7.44 17.88 7.57
CA LYS A 113 -6.31 16.93 7.60
C LYS A 113 -6.73 15.48 7.29
N ALA A 114 -7.83 15.32 6.54
CA ALA A 114 -8.34 14.04 6.10
C ALA A 114 -7.91 13.77 4.66
N LYS A 115 -7.75 12.50 4.32
CA LYS A 115 -7.51 12.09 2.92
C LYS A 115 -8.79 12.24 2.10
N PRO A 116 -8.70 12.56 0.80
CA PRO A 116 -9.86 12.59 -0.07
C PRO A 116 -10.48 11.19 -0.19
N THR A 117 -11.81 11.10 -0.11
CA THR A 117 -12.56 9.83 -0.19
C THR A 117 -13.69 9.93 -1.21
N CYS A 118 -14.09 8.80 -1.80
CA CYS A 118 -15.16 8.80 -2.80
C CYS A 118 -16.54 9.00 -2.16
N VAL A 119 -17.36 9.88 -2.71
CA VAL A 119 -18.74 10.11 -2.22
C VAL A 119 -19.63 8.88 -2.46
N PHE A 120 -19.40 8.13 -3.53
CA PHE A 120 -20.18 6.94 -3.87
C PHE A 120 -19.79 5.72 -3.03
N CYS A 121 -18.50 5.36 -2.98
CA CYS A 121 -18.04 4.11 -2.37
C CYS A 121 -17.12 4.27 -1.15
N ARG A 122 -16.80 5.52 -0.75
CA ARG A 122 -15.91 5.86 0.38
C ARG A 122 -14.48 5.34 0.30
N SER A 123 -14.04 4.77 -0.83
CA SER A 123 -12.64 4.40 -1.02
C SER A 123 -11.74 5.64 -1.00
N GLU A 124 -10.49 5.48 -0.53
CA GLU A 124 -9.48 6.54 -0.62
C GLU A 124 -9.27 6.95 -2.09
N TRP A 125 -9.24 8.25 -2.36
CA TRP A 125 -9.01 8.76 -3.70
C TRP A 125 -7.51 8.80 -3.96
N VAL A 126 -7.04 7.99 -4.90
CA VAL A 126 -5.64 7.99 -5.33
C VAL A 126 -5.43 9.22 -6.20
N VAL A 127 -5.05 10.33 -5.59
CA VAL A 127 -4.47 11.44 -6.35
C VAL A 127 -3.13 10.92 -6.85
N ALA A 128 -2.85 11.05 -8.14
CA ALA A 128 -1.60 10.62 -8.78
C ALA A 128 -0.38 11.45 -8.33
N GLY A 129 -0.23 11.70 -7.03
CA GLY A 129 1.08 11.85 -6.42
C GLY A 129 1.63 10.45 -6.23
N GLY A 130 2.42 9.99 -7.20
CA GLY A 130 3.00 8.66 -7.21
C GLY A 130 3.52 8.27 -5.83
N VAL A 131 3.18 7.04 -5.41
CA VAL A 131 3.82 6.41 -4.26
C VAL A 131 5.32 6.50 -4.51
N LYS A 132 5.98 7.43 -3.81
CA LYS A 132 7.43 7.58 -3.89
C LYS A 132 8.01 6.36 -3.17
N VAL A 133 8.22 5.31 -3.93
CA VAL A 133 9.06 4.20 -3.52
C VAL A 133 10.48 4.76 -3.49
N GLY A 134 10.89 5.26 -2.33
CA GLY A 134 12.26 5.69 -2.12
C GLY A 134 13.17 4.46 -2.21
N SER A 135 14.02 4.41 -3.24
CA SER A 135 15.10 3.44 -3.32
C SER A 135 16.34 4.07 -2.68
N SER A 136 16.65 3.68 -1.45
CA SER A 136 17.90 4.07 -0.78
C SER A 136 18.79 2.83 -0.70
N GLY A 137 19.94 2.86 -1.36
CA GLY A 137 20.93 1.77 -1.29
C GLY A 137 20.50 0.45 -1.95
N GLY A 138 19.59 0.49 -2.94
CA GLY A 138 19.13 -0.71 -3.66
C GLY A 138 17.98 -1.47 -2.99
N TYR A 139 17.50 -1.00 -1.84
CA TYR A 139 16.32 -1.55 -1.18
C TYR A 139 15.06 -0.77 -1.55
N ILE A 140 13.97 -1.51 -1.82
CA ILE A 140 12.64 -0.96 -2.13
C ILE A 140 11.74 -1.09 -0.89
N ASN A 141 11.29 0.04 -0.36
CA ASN A 141 10.37 0.04 0.77
C ASN A 141 8.91 -0.13 0.30
N LEU A 142 8.27 -1.22 0.72
CA LEU A 142 6.86 -1.56 0.42
C LEU A 142 5.93 -1.39 1.62
N ALA A 143 6.40 -0.79 2.73
CA ALA A 143 5.61 -0.60 3.95
C ALA A 143 4.29 0.14 3.67
N SER A 144 4.34 1.18 2.83
CA SER A 144 3.13 1.92 2.43
C SER A 144 2.12 1.04 1.69
N ALA A 145 2.58 0.11 0.85
CA ALA A 145 1.68 -0.82 0.14
C ALA A 145 1.10 -1.85 1.11
N ALA A 146 1.88 -2.26 2.12
CA ALA A 146 1.46 -3.18 3.17
C ALA A 146 0.63 -2.52 4.30
N GLY A 147 0.37 -1.21 4.24
CA GLY A 147 -0.35 -0.47 5.29
C GLY A 147 0.44 -0.30 6.59
N LEU A 148 1.75 -0.47 6.57
CA LEU A 148 2.63 -0.34 7.72
C LEU A 148 3.15 1.10 7.84
N SER A 149 3.12 1.66 9.06
CA SER A 149 3.68 2.97 9.32
C SER A 149 5.22 2.94 9.20
N PRO A 150 5.85 3.95 8.56
CA PRO A 150 7.30 4.08 8.57
C PRO A 150 7.81 4.52 9.96
N GLN A 151 6.94 5.14 10.76
CA GLN A 151 7.23 5.55 12.12
C GLN A 151 7.02 4.37 13.07
N ARG A 152 8.02 4.12 13.93
CA ARG A 152 7.98 3.13 15.00
C ARG A 152 7.06 3.61 16.11
N ASP A 153 6.13 2.74 16.53
CA ASP A 153 5.37 2.97 17.75
C ASP A 153 6.28 2.78 18.98
N THR A 154 6.48 3.86 19.73
CA THR A 154 7.27 3.88 20.97
C THR A 154 6.38 4.03 22.20
N SER A 155 5.05 4.01 22.05
CA SER A 155 4.10 4.25 23.15
C SER A 155 4.23 3.24 24.30
N SER A 156 4.63 2.01 23.99
CA SER A 156 4.87 0.93 24.94
C SER A 156 6.26 0.96 25.59
N TYR A 157 7.14 1.87 25.17
CA TYR A 157 8.50 1.91 25.67
C TYR A 157 8.53 2.52 27.08
N TYR A 158 9.39 1.97 27.94
CA TYR A 158 9.66 2.58 29.23
C TYR A 158 10.43 3.89 29.01
N HIS A 159 9.74 5.02 29.10
CA HIS A 159 10.31 6.36 28.91
C HIS A 159 11.03 6.91 30.16
N GLY A 160 11.28 6.06 31.15
CA GLY A 160 11.92 6.46 32.41
C GLY A 160 11.06 7.41 33.26
N PRO A 161 11.61 7.87 34.40
CA PRO A 161 10.90 8.73 35.36
C PRO A 161 10.57 10.15 34.88
N ARG A 162 10.91 10.51 33.63
CA ARG A 162 10.83 11.89 33.11
C ARG A 162 9.77 12.06 32.01
N ARG A 163 8.57 11.50 32.20
CA ARG A 163 7.42 11.87 31.37
C ARG A 163 7.03 13.34 31.68
N GLY A 164 7.16 14.23 30.70
CA GLY A 164 6.55 15.57 30.73
C GLY A 164 7.47 16.77 31.01
N GLN A 165 8.79 16.59 31.15
CA GLN A 165 9.72 17.72 31.21
C GLN A 165 10.01 18.23 29.78
N ARG A 166 9.83 19.54 29.55
CA ARG A 166 10.16 20.17 28.26
C ARG A 166 11.64 19.96 27.98
N TYR A 167 11.95 19.30 26.87
CA TYR A 167 13.30 19.19 26.35
C TYR A 167 13.73 20.57 25.82
N TYR A 168 14.25 21.43 26.70
CA TYR A 168 15.11 22.54 26.31
C TYR A 168 16.52 21.97 26.19
N GLY A 169 16.96 21.70 24.97
CA GLY A 169 18.30 21.19 24.73
C GLY A 169 18.54 20.91 23.26
N TYR A 170 18.74 21.96 22.47
CA TYR A 170 19.50 21.85 21.23
C TYR A 170 20.89 21.29 21.61
N GLN A 171 21.14 20.01 21.36
CA GLN A 171 22.50 19.48 21.35
C GLN A 171 23.05 19.76 19.96
N ASP A 172 23.66 20.94 19.85
CA ASP A 172 24.57 21.27 18.77
C ASP A 172 25.69 20.21 18.82
N TYR A 173 25.70 19.31 17.85
CA TYR A 173 26.91 18.56 17.57
C TYR A 173 27.81 19.54 16.83
N GLY A 174 28.45 20.41 17.62
CA GLY A 174 29.49 21.28 17.12
C GLY A 174 30.51 20.44 16.35
N ASP A 175 30.80 20.91 15.15
CA ASP A 175 31.87 20.42 14.29
C ASP A 175 33.14 20.17 15.12
N LEU A 176 33.46 18.89 15.31
CA LEU A 176 34.78 18.47 15.75
C LEU A 176 35.36 17.61 14.63
N PHE A 177 36.14 18.31 13.80
CA PHE A 177 37.25 17.90 12.92
C PHE A 177 37.43 16.41 12.62
#